data_AF-A0A4S4EAN5-F1
#
_entry.id   AF-A0A4S4EAN5-F1
#
_cell.length_a   1.000
_cell.length_b   1.000
_cell.length_c   1.000
_cell.angle_alpha   90.00
_cell.angle_beta   90.00
_cell.angle_gamma   90.00
#
_symmetry.space_group_name_H-M   'P 1'
#
loop_
_entity.id
_entity.type
_entity.pdbx_description
1 polymer ?
#
loop_
_entity_poly.entity_id
_entity_poly.type
_entity_poly.pdbx_seq_one_letter_code
_entity_poly.pdbx_strand_id
1 'polypeptide(L)'
;MEDGKVNKVSGGMPDTVFECVISYIDDARDRDAVSLVCRRWYEIDKTTRKHVTIALCYTTTPQMLWRRFQHLESLKLKGKPRAAMFNLIPEDWGGYVTPWVEEISRSFSCLKALHFRRMIVMDSDLELLAHSRGRALQSLKIDRCSGFSTDGLLHVGRFCRFVIIAFR
;
A
#
# COMPACT_ATOMS: atom_id res chain seq x y z
N MET A 1 -38.52 -30.49 -29.10
CA MET A 1 -37.73 -29.32 -29.51
C MET A 1 -37.03 -28.81 -28.26
N GLU A 2 -35.83 -29.32 -28.01
CA GLU A 2 -34.99 -28.89 -26.90
C GLU A 2 -34.11 -27.74 -27.40
N ASP A 3 -34.41 -26.52 -26.96
CA ASP A 3 -33.54 -25.36 -27.17
C ASP A 3 -32.34 -25.47 -26.23
N GLY A 4 -31.31 -26.16 -26.72
CA GLY A 4 -29.99 -26.18 -26.12
C GLY A 4 -29.39 -24.78 -26.13
N LYS A 5 -29.45 -24.10 -24.98
CA LYS A 5 -28.78 -22.83 -24.72
C LYS A 5 -27.26 -23.06 -24.79
N VAL A 6 -26.71 -22.93 -25.99
CA VAL A 6 -25.27 -22.95 -26.24
C VAL A 6 -24.64 -21.83 -25.41
N ASN A 7 -23.97 -22.21 -24.32
CA ASN A 7 -23.07 -21.33 -23.61
C ASN A 7 -21.97 -20.93 -24.61
N LYS A 8 -22.12 -19.72 -25.17
CA LYS A 8 -21.09 -19.06 -25.97
C LYS A 8 -19.86 -18.92 -25.07
N VAL A 9 -18.93 -19.86 -25.17
CA VAL A 9 -17.57 -19.66 -24.67
C VAL A 9 -17.05 -18.47 -25.46
N SER A 10 -16.97 -17.32 -24.81
CA SER A 10 -16.42 -16.11 -25.40
C SER A 10 -15.00 -16.44 -25.88
N GLY A 11 -14.75 -16.30 -27.18
CA GLY A 11 -13.47 -16.62 -27.83
C GLY A 11 -12.32 -15.69 -27.48
N GLY A 12 -12.26 -15.19 -26.24
CA GLY A 12 -11.13 -14.41 -25.72
C GLY A 12 -10.11 -15.30 -25.02
N MET A 13 -8.85 -14.85 -24.98
CA MET A 13 -7.80 -15.50 -24.18
C MET A 13 -8.26 -15.72 -22.73
N PRO A 14 -7.84 -16.82 -22.05
CA PRO A 14 -8.17 -17.10 -20.64
C PRO A 14 -7.66 -16.04 -19.65
N ASP A 15 -8.29 -15.93 -18.47
CA ASP A 15 -7.90 -14.95 -17.43
C ASP A 15 -6.47 -15.19 -16.97
N THR A 16 -6.06 -16.45 -16.87
CA THR A 16 -4.71 -16.89 -16.49
C THR A 16 -3.62 -16.30 -17.39
N VAL A 17 -3.89 -16.11 -18.68
CA VAL A 17 -2.93 -15.48 -19.60
C VAL A 17 -2.75 -14.00 -19.26
N PHE A 18 -3.86 -13.29 -19.00
CA PHE A 18 -3.80 -11.89 -18.63
C PHE A 18 -3.23 -11.68 -17.24
N GLU A 19 -3.52 -12.55 -16.27
CA GLU A 19 -2.89 -12.53 -14.95
C GLU A 19 -1.37 -12.67 -15.05
N CYS A 20 -0.89 -13.61 -15.88
CA CYS A 20 0.53 -13.75 -16.18
C CYS A 20 1.09 -12.49 -16.82
N VAL A 21 0.52 -12.00 -17.92
CA VAL A 21 1.07 -10.85 -18.69
C VAL A 21 1.02 -9.56 -17.88
N ILE A 22 -0.11 -9.25 -17.23
CA ILE A 22 -0.31 -8.02 -16.46
C ILE A 22 0.64 -7.97 -15.26
N SER A 23 1.01 -9.12 -14.69
CA SER A 23 1.97 -9.18 -13.58
C SER A 23 3.40 -8.72 -13.96
N TYR A 24 3.76 -8.75 -15.25
CA TYR A 24 5.04 -8.23 -15.75
C TYR A 24 5.02 -6.72 -16.06
N ILE A 25 3.87 -6.05 -15.91
CA ILE A 25 3.76 -4.61 -16.14
C ILE A 25 4.04 -3.89 -14.83
N ASP A 26 5.25 -3.36 -14.67
CA ASP A 26 5.66 -2.68 -13.44
C ASP A 26 5.37 -1.17 -13.43
N ASP A 27 5.30 -0.52 -14.60
CA ASP A 27 5.10 0.94 -14.68
C ASP A 27 3.73 1.34 -14.12
N ALA A 28 3.75 2.42 -13.33
CA ALA A 28 2.56 2.81 -12.61
C ALA A 28 1.42 3.25 -13.54
N ARG A 29 1.76 3.98 -14.61
CA ARG A 29 0.81 4.57 -15.57
C ARG A 29 0.28 3.52 -16.52
N ASP A 30 1.11 2.55 -16.91
CA ASP A 30 0.66 1.45 -17.77
C ASP A 30 -0.40 0.60 -17.07
N ARG A 31 -0.22 0.32 -15.77
CA ARG A 31 -1.23 -0.39 -14.97
C ARG A 31 -2.52 0.43 -14.80
N ASP A 32 -2.42 1.75 -14.70
CA ASP A 32 -3.60 2.62 -14.67
C ASP A 32 -4.38 2.50 -15.99
N ALA A 33 -3.69 2.51 -17.14
CA ALA A 33 -4.30 2.29 -18.45
C ALA A 33 -4.93 0.89 -18.59
N VAL A 34 -4.23 -0.17 -18.16
CA VAL A 34 -4.73 -1.56 -18.13
C VAL A 34 -6.05 -1.64 -17.37
N SER A 35 -6.14 -0.98 -16.22
CA SER A 35 -7.34 -1.03 -15.36
C SER A 35 -8.58 -0.39 -15.98
N LEU A 36 -8.44 0.41 -17.04
CA LEU A 36 -9.53 1.13 -17.71
C LEU A 36 -10.01 0.47 -19.00
N VAL A 37 -9.35 -0.59 -19.48
CA VAL A 37 -9.72 -1.27 -20.73
C VAL A 37 -11.09 -1.93 -20.64
N CYS A 38 -11.32 -2.72 -19.59
CA CYS A 38 -12.61 -3.38 -19.35
C CYS A 38 -12.72 -3.86 -17.89
N ARG A 39 -13.93 -4.27 -17.46
CA ARG A 39 -14.17 -4.81 -16.11
C ARG A 39 -13.27 -6.00 -15.76
N ARG A 40 -12.96 -6.85 -16.74
CA ARG A 40 -12.12 -8.02 -16.55
C ARG A 40 -10.68 -7.63 -16.23
N TRP A 41 -10.10 -6.71 -16.99
CA TRP A 41 -8.75 -6.20 -16.75
C TRP A 41 -8.66 -5.37 -15.47
N TYR A 42 -9.73 -4.65 -15.12
CA TYR A 42 -9.87 -3.98 -13.84
C TYR A 42 -9.73 -4.94 -12.66
N GLU A 43 -10.44 -6.09 -12.68
CA GLU A 43 -10.35 -7.07 -11.59
C GLU A 43 -8.98 -7.78 -11.56
N ILE A 44 -8.36 -8.05 -12.71
CA ILE A 44 -6.98 -8.58 -12.74
C ILE A 44 -6.00 -7.55 -12.18
N ASP A 45 -6.14 -6.26 -12.53
CA ASP A 45 -5.32 -5.20 -11.96
C ASP A 45 -5.43 -5.15 -10.43
N LYS A 46 -6.67 -5.13 -9.94
CA LYS A 46 -7.03 -5.10 -8.52
C LYS A 46 -6.36 -6.22 -7.72
N THR A 47 -6.26 -7.43 -8.27
CA THR A 47 -5.68 -8.59 -7.57
C THR A 47 -4.17 -8.72 -7.73
N THR A 48 -3.60 -8.23 -8.84
CA THR A 48 -2.17 -8.40 -9.17
C THR A 48 -1.30 -7.23 -8.74
N ARG A 49 -1.85 -6.04 -8.48
CA ARG A 49 -1.07 -4.85 -8.16
C ARG A 49 -0.32 -4.97 -6.84
N LYS A 50 1.01 -5.00 -6.89
CA LYS A 50 1.88 -5.21 -5.72
C LYS A 50 2.33 -3.94 -5.02
N HIS A 51 2.46 -2.83 -5.73
CA HIS A 51 2.92 -1.56 -5.18
C HIS A 51 1.99 -0.40 -5.51
N VAL A 52 1.75 0.46 -4.52
CA VAL A 52 1.01 1.72 -4.68
C VAL A 52 1.75 2.84 -3.96
N THR A 53 1.83 4.00 -4.63
CA THR A 53 2.26 5.26 -4.02
C THR A 53 1.08 6.23 -3.93
N ILE A 54 0.76 6.68 -2.73
CA ILE A 54 -0.17 7.77 -2.49
C ILE A 54 0.64 9.05 -2.28
N ALA A 55 0.52 9.97 -3.24
CA ALA A 55 1.29 11.21 -3.27
C ALA A 55 0.86 12.24 -2.21
N LEU A 56 -0.36 12.09 -1.68
CA LEU A 56 -0.93 12.88 -0.59
C LEU A 56 -1.91 11.98 0.19
N CYS A 57 -1.63 11.69 1.45
CA CYS A 57 -2.41 10.72 2.25
C CYS A 57 -3.87 11.11 2.49
N TYR A 58 -4.27 12.35 2.16
CA TYR A 58 -5.65 12.83 2.26
C TYR A 58 -6.49 12.59 0.99
N THR A 59 -5.92 12.05 -0.09
CA THR A 59 -6.67 11.83 -1.34
C THR A 59 -7.59 10.62 -1.30
N THR A 60 -7.41 9.71 -0.35
CA THR A 60 -8.22 8.51 -0.19
C THR A 60 -8.15 7.99 1.23
N THR A 61 -9.08 7.14 1.62
CA THR A 61 -9.05 6.47 2.92
C THR A 61 -8.28 5.15 2.84
N PRO A 62 -7.69 4.68 3.97
CA PRO A 62 -7.05 3.37 4.03
C PRO A 62 -7.98 2.22 3.59
N GLN A 63 -9.27 2.30 3.93
CA GLN A 63 -10.28 1.29 3.59
C GLN A 63 -10.56 1.26 2.08
N MET A 64 -10.61 2.42 1.42
CA MET A 64 -10.78 2.49 -0.04
C MET A 64 -9.58 1.89 -0.76
N LEU A 65 -8.36 2.16 -0.28
CA LEU A 65 -7.16 1.56 -0.83
C LEU A 65 -7.22 0.03 -0.71
N TRP A 66 -7.53 -0.49 0.49
CA TRP A 66 -7.62 -1.93 0.71
C TRP A 66 -8.68 -2.60 -0.18
N ARG A 67 -9.87 -2.01 -0.29
CA ARG A 67 -10.95 -2.52 -1.16
C ARG A 67 -10.50 -2.62 -2.62
N ARG A 68 -9.60 -1.73 -3.06
CA ARG A 68 -9.07 -1.73 -4.43
C ARG A 68 -7.84 -2.63 -4.59
N PHE A 69 -7.00 -2.81 -3.58
CA PHE A 69 -5.77 -3.60 -3.72
C PHE A 69 -5.56 -4.48 -2.49
N GLN A 70 -6.30 -5.60 -2.43
CA GLN A 70 -6.31 -6.50 -1.27
C GLN A 70 -5.00 -7.27 -1.09
N HIS A 71 -4.27 -7.52 -2.18
CA HIS A 71 -2.99 -8.24 -2.18
C HIS A 71 -1.77 -7.32 -2.27
N LEU A 72 -1.91 -6.08 -1.79
CA LEU A 72 -0.83 -5.10 -1.83
C LEU A 72 0.35 -5.55 -0.97
N GLU A 73 1.55 -5.55 -1.55
CA GLU A 73 2.78 -5.97 -0.87
C GLU A 73 3.64 -4.77 -0.44
N SER A 74 3.52 -3.64 -1.13
CA SER A 74 4.29 -2.44 -0.86
C SER A 74 3.43 -1.18 -0.95
N LEU A 75 3.52 -0.33 0.08
CA LEU A 75 2.80 0.93 0.15
C LEU A 75 3.74 2.09 0.49
N LYS A 76 3.65 3.15 -0.31
CA LYS A 76 4.30 4.43 -0.04
C LYS A 76 3.27 5.52 0.18
N LEU A 77 3.35 6.19 1.32
CA LEU A 77 2.48 7.30 1.69
C LEU A 77 3.29 8.57 1.83
N LYS A 78 2.75 9.68 1.32
CA LYS A 78 3.31 11.02 1.52
C LYS A 78 2.30 11.87 2.27
N GLY A 79 2.75 12.54 3.33
CA GLY A 79 1.92 13.46 4.13
C GLY A 79 2.12 14.91 3.69
N LYS A 80 2.84 15.67 4.52
CA LYS A 80 3.11 17.10 4.36
C LYS A 80 3.58 17.45 2.94
N PRO A 81 3.21 18.61 2.40
CA PRO A 81 3.68 19.06 1.08
C PRO A 81 5.18 19.33 1.10
N ARG A 82 5.77 19.55 -0.08
CA ARG A 82 7.23 19.76 -0.21
C ARG A 82 7.73 21.00 0.51
N ALA A 83 6.87 21.99 0.70
CA ALA A 83 7.14 23.19 1.49
C ALA A 83 7.56 22.90 2.95
N ALA A 84 7.14 21.77 3.54
CA ALA A 84 7.57 21.37 4.89
C ALA A 84 9.07 21.10 4.98
N MET A 85 9.75 20.78 3.87
CA MET A 85 11.22 20.62 3.85
C MET A 85 11.97 21.95 3.97
N PHE A 86 11.26 23.09 3.92
CA PHE A 86 11.81 24.43 3.98
C PHE A 86 11.22 25.23 5.17
N ASN A 87 10.69 24.53 6.18
CA ASN A 87 10.05 25.13 7.37
C ASN A 87 8.88 26.08 7.06
N LEU A 88 8.23 25.91 5.90
CA LEU A 88 7.10 26.74 5.46
C LEU A 88 5.74 26.19 5.90
N ILE A 89 5.72 25.07 6.63
CA ILE A 89 4.51 24.35 7.02
C ILE A 89 4.61 24.07 8.51
N PRO A 90 3.54 24.33 9.29
CA PRO A 90 3.49 24.00 10.72
C PRO A 90 3.75 22.50 10.98
N GLU A 91 4.34 22.18 12.14
CA GLU A 91 4.62 20.79 12.48
C GLU A 91 3.35 19.94 12.67
N ASP A 92 2.29 20.56 13.17
CA ASP A 92 0.96 19.99 13.41
C ASP A 92 0.04 20.05 12.18
N TRP A 93 0.54 20.44 11.00
CA TRP A 93 -0.23 20.51 9.76
C TRP A 93 -1.00 19.23 9.42
N GLY A 94 -0.49 18.08 9.87
CA GLY A 94 -1.09 16.77 9.68
C GLY A 94 -0.19 15.81 8.91
N GLY A 95 -0.81 14.81 8.30
CA GLY A 95 -0.13 13.65 7.72
C GLY A 95 0.11 12.55 8.75
N TYR A 96 -0.82 12.36 9.70
CA TYR A 96 -0.77 11.28 10.70
C TYR A 96 -0.88 9.90 10.04
N VAL A 97 0.02 8.98 10.42
CA VAL A 97 -0.02 7.59 9.92
C VAL A 97 -1.02 6.72 10.66
N THR A 98 -1.49 7.10 11.86
CA THR A 98 -2.33 6.25 12.72
C THR A 98 -3.51 5.60 12.00
N PRO A 99 -4.34 6.32 11.22
CA PRO A 99 -5.47 5.68 10.52
C PRO A 99 -5.00 4.64 9.48
N TRP A 100 -3.83 4.87 8.87
CA TRP A 100 -3.23 3.94 7.93
C TRP A 100 -2.70 2.70 8.63
N VAL A 101 -1.96 2.87 9.73
CA VAL A 101 -1.39 1.76 10.49
C VAL A 101 -2.49 0.89 11.09
N GLU A 102 -3.53 1.51 11.64
CA GLU A 102 -4.72 0.81 12.11
C GLU A 102 -5.33 -0.08 11.03
N GLU A 103 -5.60 0.47 9.84
CA GLU A 103 -6.16 -0.33 8.75
C GLU A 103 -5.18 -1.39 8.23
N ILE A 104 -3.89 -1.08 8.17
CA ILE A 104 -2.83 -2.03 7.80
C ILE A 104 -2.83 -3.23 8.75
N SER A 105 -2.94 -2.98 10.05
CA SER A 105 -2.97 -4.03 11.07
C SER A 105 -4.16 -4.97 10.92
N ARG A 106 -5.32 -4.45 10.48
CA ARG A 106 -6.56 -5.21 10.31
C ARG A 106 -6.62 -5.97 8.98
N SER A 107 -6.27 -5.29 7.89
CA SER A 107 -6.75 -5.66 6.56
C SER A 107 -5.64 -6.02 5.57
N PHE A 108 -4.44 -5.45 5.70
CA PHE A 108 -3.36 -5.60 4.71
C PHE A 108 -2.47 -6.82 5.00
N SER A 109 -3.04 -8.01 4.86
CA SER A 109 -2.38 -9.28 5.20
C SER A 109 -1.12 -9.60 4.38
N CYS A 110 -1.02 -9.09 3.15
CA CYS A 110 0.10 -9.33 2.22
C CYS A 110 1.24 -8.29 2.33
N LEU A 111 1.08 -7.22 3.12
CA LEU A 111 2.01 -6.10 3.10
C LEU A 111 3.37 -6.46 3.72
N LYS A 112 4.43 -6.22 2.94
CA LYS A 112 5.84 -6.52 3.29
C LYS A 112 6.69 -5.26 3.38
N ALA A 113 6.33 -4.19 2.66
CA ALA A 113 7.13 -2.97 2.59
C ALA A 113 6.30 -1.71 2.84
N LEU A 114 6.75 -0.87 3.76
CA LEU A 114 6.15 0.41 4.08
C LEU A 114 7.14 1.55 3.91
N HIS A 115 6.64 2.66 3.38
CA HIS A 115 7.40 3.88 3.21
C HIS A 115 6.53 5.08 3.58
N PHE A 116 6.77 5.64 4.76
CA PHE A 116 6.17 6.90 5.18
C PHE A 116 7.12 8.03 4.82
N ARG A 117 6.61 9.06 4.15
CA ARG A 117 7.39 10.22 3.75
C ARG A 117 6.74 11.53 4.17
N ARG A 118 7.43 12.31 4.99
CA ARG A 118 6.92 13.59 5.55
C ARG A 118 5.60 13.40 6.26
N MET A 119 5.53 12.40 7.13
CA MET A 119 4.34 12.05 7.90
C MET A 119 4.61 12.21 9.39
N ILE A 120 3.55 12.27 10.19
CA ILE A 120 3.62 12.23 11.64
C ILE A 120 3.43 10.77 12.04
N VAL A 121 4.45 10.18 12.67
CA VAL A 121 4.52 8.79 13.12
C VAL A 121 4.71 8.81 14.62
N MET A 122 3.80 8.23 15.38
CA MET A 122 3.90 8.12 16.84
C MET A 122 4.50 6.77 17.25
N ASP A 123 5.01 6.69 18.48
CA ASP A 123 5.54 5.43 19.02
C ASP A 123 4.47 4.34 19.09
N SER A 124 3.23 4.70 19.41
CA SER A 124 2.08 3.78 19.38
C SER A 124 1.79 3.22 17.99
N ASP A 125 2.03 4.00 16.93
CA ASP A 125 1.88 3.53 15.55
C ASP A 125 2.95 2.47 15.23
N LEU A 126 4.20 2.73 15.62
CA LEU A 126 5.30 1.79 15.42
C LEU A 126 5.12 0.52 16.24
N GLU A 127 4.66 0.63 17.48
CA GLU A 127 4.33 -0.50 18.33
C GLU A 127 3.22 -1.37 17.72
N LEU A 128 2.11 -0.77 17.29
CA LEU A 128 1.01 -1.48 16.65
C LEU A 128 1.47 -2.18 15.36
N LEU A 129 2.28 -1.49 14.54
CA LEU A 129 2.83 -2.06 13.32
C LEU A 129 3.75 -3.26 13.64
N ALA A 130 4.61 -3.13 14.66
CA ALA A 130 5.55 -4.17 15.04
C ALA A 130 4.84 -5.43 15.54
N HIS A 131 3.78 -5.28 16.35
CA HIS A 131 3.00 -6.41 16.84
C HIS A 131 2.16 -7.08 15.75
N SER A 132 1.50 -6.28 14.89
CA SER A 132 0.60 -6.81 13.87
C SER A 132 1.31 -7.37 12.64
N ARG A 133 2.43 -6.76 12.23
CA ARG A 133 3.13 -7.07 10.98
C ARG A 133 4.57 -7.56 11.16
N GLY A 134 5.09 -7.71 12.38
CA GLY A 134 6.51 -7.98 12.61
C GLY A 134 7.08 -9.23 11.95
N ARG A 135 6.26 -10.27 11.72
CA ARG A 135 6.70 -11.48 11.00
C ARG A 135 6.74 -11.32 9.49
N ALA A 136 5.99 -10.37 8.94
CA ALA A 136 5.80 -10.19 7.51
C ALA A 136 6.51 -8.96 6.95
N LEU A 137 6.76 -7.95 7.78
CA LEU A 137 7.38 -6.70 7.39
C LEU A 137 8.87 -6.90 7.11
N GLN A 138 9.27 -6.64 5.87
CA GLN A 138 10.63 -6.77 5.35
C GLN A 138 11.33 -5.42 5.19
N SER A 139 10.57 -4.34 4.94
CA SER A 139 11.13 -3.00 4.76
C SER A 139 10.24 -1.96 5.44
N LEU A 140 10.84 -1.12 6.27
CA LEU A 140 10.21 0.08 6.84
C LEU A 140 11.08 1.30 6.54
N LYS A 141 10.54 2.25 5.78
CA LYS A 141 11.20 3.51 5.45
C LYS A 141 10.48 4.66 6.13
N ILE A 142 11.22 5.41 6.94
CA ILE A 142 10.76 6.60 7.64
C ILE A 142 11.55 7.79 7.07
N ASP A 143 11.01 8.41 6.01
CA ASP A 143 11.66 9.47 5.20
C ASP A 143 11.14 10.85 5.63
N ARG A 144 11.95 11.60 6.39
CA ARG A 144 11.62 12.92 6.94
C ARG A 144 10.31 12.96 7.73
N CYS A 145 10.04 11.94 8.54
CA CYS A 145 8.89 11.91 9.44
C CYS A 145 9.23 12.55 10.80
N SER A 146 8.20 12.92 11.56
CA SER A 146 8.32 13.42 12.94
C SER A 146 7.34 12.71 13.88
N GLY A 147 7.51 12.87 15.20
CA GLY A 147 6.56 12.38 16.22
C GLY A 147 6.92 11.08 16.94
N PHE A 148 7.99 10.39 16.52
CA PHE A 148 8.44 9.13 17.14
C PHE A 148 9.74 9.36 17.93
N SER A 149 10.00 8.46 18.86
CA SER A 149 11.21 8.42 19.68
C SER A 149 11.98 7.11 19.47
N THR A 150 13.03 6.90 20.25
CA THR A 150 13.76 5.63 20.29
C THR A 150 12.91 4.47 20.81
N ASP A 151 11.86 4.74 21.58
CA ASP A 151 11.01 3.71 22.16
C ASP A 151 10.17 3.02 21.07
N GLY A 152 9.57 3.78 20.16
CA GLY A 152 8.88 3.21 19.00
C GLY A 152 9.80 2.36 18.12
N LEU A 153 11.06 2.79 17.93
CA LEU A 153 12.06 2.01 17.19
C LEU A 153 12.46 0.72 17.93
N LEU A 154 12.51 0.74 19.26
CA LEU A 154 12.79 -0.44 20.07
C LEU A 154 11.72 -1.52 19.86
N HIS A 155 10.44 -1.15 19.77
CA HIS A 155 9.37 -2.10 19.45
C HIS A 155 9.58 -2.74 18.07
N VAL A 156 9.90 -1.94 17.04
CA VAL A 156 10.19 -2.47 15.70
C VAL A 156 11.40 -3.41 15.73
N GLY A 157 12.50 -3.02 16.36
CA GLY A 157 13.70 -3.86 16.47
C GLY A 157 13.46 -5.17 17.23
N ARG A 158 12.57 -5.17 18.23
CA ARG A 158 12.24 -6.35 19.04
C ARG A 158 11.33 -7.34 18.32
N PHE A 159 10.29 -6.84 17.62
CA PHE A 159 9.23 -7.68 17.07
C PHE A 159 9.37 -7.96 15.56
N CYS A 160 10.11 -7.12 14.83
CA CYS A 160 10.33 -7.26 13.39
C CYS A 160 11.73 -7.84 13.09
N ARG A 161 11.91 -9.15 13.23
CA ARG A 161 13.25 -9.80 13.16
C ARG A 161 13.96 -9.72 11.80
N PHE A 162 13.22 -9.51 10.71
CA PHE A 162 13.74 -9.52 9.34
C PHE A 162 13.53 -8.18 8.62
N VAL A 163 13.21 -7.11 9.35
CA VAL A 163 12.95 -5.80 8.74
C VAL A 163 14.25 -5.04 8.50
N ILE A 164 14.36 -4.45 7.31
CA ILE A 164 15.35 -3.43 7.01
C ILE A 164 14.71 -2.06 7.30
N ILE A 165 15.26 -1.34 8.27
CA ILE A 165 14.85 0.02 8.60
C ILE A 165 15.76 1.00 7.88
N ALA A 166 15.18 1.96 7.15
CA ALA A 166 15.94 3.04 6.53
C ALA A 166 15.35 4.40 6.89
N PHE A 167 16.23 5.30 7.31
CA PHE A 167 15.94 6.71 7.57
C PHE A 167 16.52 7.56 6.44
N ARG A 168 15.75 8.51 5.90
CA ARG A 168 16.19 9.43 4.84
C ARG A 168 15.60 10.82 4.98
#